data_AF-A0A9N9TSY9-F1
#
_entry.id   AF-A0A9N9TSY9-F1
#
_cell.length_a   1.000
_cell.length_b   1.000
_cell.length_c   1.000
_cell.angle_alpha   90.00
_cell.angle_beta   90.00
_cell.angle_gamma   90.00
#
_symmetry.space_group_name_H-M   'P 1'
#
loop_
_entity.id
_entity.type
_entity.pdbx_description
1 polymer ?
#
loop_
_entity_poly.entity_id
_entity_poly.type
_entity_poly.pdbx_seq_one_letter_code
_entity_poly.pdbx_strand_id
1 'polypeptide(L)'
;MSTQTYYKEKLGFDPKEAYFDGPPEKYMKTEEKPHGYEENLTKFKDERDAVQKKTFTKWVNKHLKKAKRQIRDLFEDLRDGHNLITLLEVLSGEELPREKGHMRFHMLHNIDTALHFLRCKKIKLVNIRSEDIVDGNPKLTLGLIWTIILHFQCGGFETEPTR
;
A
#
# COMPACT_ATOMS: atom_id res chain seq x y z
N MET A 1 -24.11 -0.40 55.35
CA MET A 1 -24.10 -1.83 55.00
C MET A 1 -23.07 -2.04 53.89
N SER A 2 -22.24 -3.07 53.97
CA SER A 2 -21.35 -3.40 52.84
C SER A 2 -22.18 -3.98 51.71
N THR A 3 -21.79 -3.74 50.46
CA THR A 3 -22.41 -4.33 49.28
C THR A 3 -22.53 -5.84 49.41
N GLN A 4 -21.53 -6.48 50.03
CA GLN A 4 -21.55 -7.92 50.28
C GLN A 4 -22.64 -8.34 51.29
N THR A 5 -22.89 -7.56 52.34
CA THR A 5 -23.93 -7.85 53.33
C THR A 5 -25.34 -7.68 52.75
N TYR A 6 -25.53 -6.71 51.85
CA TYR A 6 -26.79 -6.48 51.16
C TYR A 6 -27.26 -7.71 50.36
N TYR A 7 -26.40 -8.32 49.54
CA TYR A 7 -26.77 -9.50 48.74
C TYR A 7 -27.13 -10.71 49.60
N LYS A 8 -26.38 -10.92 50.69
CA LYS A 8 -26.58 -12.06 51.57
C LYS A 8 -27.91 -11.96 52.35
N GLU A 9 -28.21 -10.79 52.90
CA GLU A 9 -29.39 -10.60 53.74
C GLU A 9 -30.68 -10.36 52.95
N LYS A 10 -30.62 -9.65 51.82
CA LYS A 10 -31.83 -9.32 51.03
C LYS A 10 -32.19 -10.35 49.98
N LEU A 11 -31.20 -11.07 49.44
CA LEU A 11 -31.40 -11.97 48.31
C LEU A 11 -30.97 -13.42 48.61
N GLY A 12 -30.48 -13.69 49.83
CA GLY A 12 -30.04 -15.03 50.23
C GLY A 12 -28.82 -15.54 49.44
N PHE A 13 -28.10 -14.65 48.77
CA PHE A 13 -27.00 -14.99 47.85
C PHE A 13 -25.68 -14.48 48.43
N ASP A 14 -24.72 -15.39 48.71
CA ASP A 14 -23.36 -15.02 49.11
C ASP A 14 -22.42 -15.00 47.88
N PRO A 15 -21.96 -13.82 47.42
CA PRO A 15 -21.11 -13.73 46.23
C PRO A 15 -19.77 -14.47 46.33
N LYS A 16 -19.33 -14.87 47.53
CA LYS A 16 -18.11 -15.67 47.73
C LYS A 16 -18.32 -17.16 47.58
N GLU A 17 -19.56 -17.65 47.63
CA GLU A 17 -19.89 -19.05 47.36
C GLU A 17 -20.15 -19.31 45.87
N ALA A 18 -20.23 -18.26 45.06
CA ALA A 18 -20.18 -18.36 43.60
C ALA A 18 -18.76 -18.71 43.14
N TYR A 19 -18.32 -19.94 43.44
CA TYR A 19 -17.27 -20.56 42.65
C TYR A 19 -17.76 -20.57 41.21
N PHE A 20 -17.00 -19.89 40.36
CA PHE A 20 -17.27 -19.74 38.94
C PHE A 20 -17.10 -21.11 38.28
N ASP A 21 -18.14 -21.95 38.32
CA ASP A 21 -18.27 -23.02 37.34
C ASP A 21 -18.40 -22.30 35.99
N GLY A 22 -17.33 -22.37 35.20
CA GLY A 22 -17.27 -21.71 33.90
C GLY A 22 -18.49 -22.03 33.03
N PRO A 23 -18.65 -21.31 31.91
CA PRO A 23 -19.83 -21.47 31.05
C PRO A 23 -20.07 -22.96 30.76
N PRO A 24 -21.31 -23.47 30.93
CA PRO A 24 -21.62 -24.87 30.63
C PRO A 24 -21.10 -25.22 29.23
N GLU A 25 -20.47 -26.39 29.04
CA GLU A 25 -19.84 -26.80 27.76
C GLU A 25 -20.71 -26.55 26.53
N LYS A 26 -22.04 -26.60 26.67
CA LYS A 26 -23.00 -26.27 25.60
C LYS A 26 -22.92 -24.82 25.07
N TYR A 27 -22.26 -23.92 25.80
CA TYR A 27 -22.02 -22.52 25.41
C TYR A 27 -20.56 -22.26 25.04
N MET A 28 -19.67 -23.25 25.14
CA MET A 28 -18.42 -23.23 24.40
C MET A 28 -18.74 -23.52 22.93
N LYS A 29 -19.27 -22.51 22.22
CA LYS A 29 -19.12 -22.50 20.77
C LYS A 29 -17.63 -22.46 20.51
N THR A 30 -17.09 -23.53 19.93
CA THR A 30 -15.87 -23.43 19.14
C THR A 30 -16.09 -22.25 18.20
N GLU A 31 -15.27 -21.21 18.33
CA GLU A 31 -15.14 -20.21 17.28
C GLU A 31 -14.51 -20.92 16.08
N GLU A 32 -15.30 -21.74 15.39
CA GLU A 32 -15.02 -22.09 14.01
C GLU A 32 -15.19 -20.79 13.23
N LYS A 33 -14.15 -19.96 13.22
CA LYS A 33 -14.00 -18.92 12.22
C LYS A 33 -14.13 -19.61 10.87
N PRO A 34 -15.17 -19.31 10.06
CA PRO A 34 -15.38 -20.07 8.84
C PRO A 34 -14.19 -19.85 7.91
N HIS A 35 -13.31 -20.85 7.78
CA HIS A 35 -12.09 -20.79 6.98
C HIS A 35 -12.31 -20.17 5.58
N GLY A 36 -13.49 -20.39 5.00
CA GLY A 36 -13.88 -19.84 3.71
C GLY A 36 -14.09 -18.31 3.65
N TYR A 37 -14.40 -17.58 4.72
CA TYR A 37 -14.57 -16.12 4.61
C TYR A 37 -13.24 -15.41 4.41
N GLU A 38 -12.20 -15.83 5.14
CA GLU A 38 -10.85 -15.27 5.01
C GLU A 38 -10.27 -15.60 3.65
N GLU A 39 -10.42 -16.85 3.20
CA GLU A 39 -9.98 -17.29 1.87
C GLU A 39 -10.68 -16.56 0.72
N ASN A 40 -11.98 -16.31 0.83
CA ASN A 40 -12.68 -15.54 -0.18
C ASN A 40 -12.20 -14.08 -0.18
N LEU A 41 -12.03 -13.47 1.00
CA LEU A 41 -11.55 -12.09 1.11
C LEU A 41 -10.12 -11.93 0.55
N THR A 42 -9.23 -12.88 0.81
CA THR A 42 -7.86 -12.89 0.25
C THR A 42 -7.90 -13.09 -1.26
N LYS A 43 -8.70 -14.03 -1.77
CA LYS A 43 -8.85 -14.27 -3.21
C LYS A 43 -9.37 -13.04 -3.96
N PHE A 44 -10.42 -12.38 -3.46
CA PHE A 44 -10.95 -11.15 -4.07
C PHE A 44 -9.92 -10.01 -4.05
N LYS A 45 -9.11 -9.93 -2.99
CA LYS A 45 -8.03 -8.94 -2.90
C LYS A 45 -6.93 -9.23 -3.92
N ASP A 46 -6.48 -10.47 -4.04
CA ASP A 46 -5.44 -10.88 -4.98
C ASP A 46 -5.86 -10.67 -6.43
N GLU A 47 -7.12 -10.99 -6.76
CA GLU A 47 -7.67 -10.74 -8.10
C GLU A 47 -7.71 -9.25 -8.44
N ARG A 48 -8.14 -8.40 -7.50
CA ARG A 48 -8.17 -6.94 -7.67
C ARG A 48 -6.76 -6.37 -7.81
N ASP A 49 -5.82 -6.79 -6.98
CA ASP A 49 -4.43 -6.35 -6.99
C ASP A 49 -3.75 -6.78 -8.30
N ALA A 50 -4.05 -7.98 -8.82
CA ALA A 50 -3.56 -8.45 -10.12
C ALA A 50 -4.10 -7.61 -11.29
N VAL A 51 -5.39 -7.26 -11.28
CA VAL A 51 -5.99 -6.38 -12.30
C VAL A 51 -5.39 -4.99 -12.25
N GLN A 52 -5.18 -4.44 -11.04
CA GLN A 52 -4.54 -3.13 -10.85
C GLN A 52 -3.10 -3.15 -11.37
N LYS A 53 -2.29 -4.14 -10.95
CA LYS A 53 -0.92 -4.34 -11.44
C LYS A 53 -0.88 -4.39 -12.96
N LYS A 54 -1.74 -5.18 -13.59
CA LYS A 54 -1.80 -5.31 -15.06
C LYS A 54 -2.14 -3.99 -15.74
N THR A 55 -3.09 -3.23 -15.18
CA THR A 55 -3.51 -1.94 -15.72
C THR A 55 -2.39 -0.91 -15.62
N PHE A 56 -1.74 -0.80 -14.46
CA PHE A 56 -0.62 0.11 -14.26
C PHE A 56 0.59 -0.28 -15.10
N THR A 57 0.89 -1.57 -15.22
CA THR A 57 1.97 -2.07 -16.10
C THR A 57 1.74 -1.65 -17.55
N LYS A 58 0.52 -1.81 -18.07
CA LYS A 58 0.17 -1.35 -19.43
C LYS A 58 0.31 0.17 -19.57
N TRP A 59 -0.12 0.92 -18.57
CA TRP A 59 0.00 2.37 -18.57
C TRP A 59 1.47 2.81 -18.61
N VAL A 60 2.31 2.27 -17.72
CA VAL A 60 3.76 2.54 -17.70
C VAL A 60 4.38 2.20 -19.06
N ASN A 61 4.07 1.02 -19.62
CA ASN A 61 4.59 0.60 -20.92
C ASN A 61 4.14 1.49 -22.10
N LYS A 62 2.93 2.07 -22.05
CA LYS A 62 2.47 3.05 -23.05
C LYS A 62 3.44 4.24 -23.15
N HIS A 63 3.96 4.69 -22.01
CA HIS A 63 4.92 5.80 -21.95
C HIS A 63 6.36 5.34 -22.23
N LEU A 64 6.83 4.28 -21.57
CA LEU A 64 8.20 3.76 -21.75
C LEU A 64 8.52 3.35 -23.19
N LYS A 65 7.53 2.92 -23.98
CA LYS A 65 7.72 2.60 -25.40
C LYS A 65 8.27 3.79 -26.20
N LYS A 66 7.96 5.04 -25.81
CA LYS A 66 8.51 6.25 -26.43
C LYS A 66 10.04 6.36 -26.26
N ALA A 67 10.58 5.80 -25.19
CA ALA A 67 12.01 5.70 -24.91
C ALA A 67 12.59 4.30 -25.26
N LYS A 68 11.86 3.47 -26.03
CA LYS A 68 12.26 2.10 -26.38
C LYS A 68 12.51 1.18 -25.17
N ARG A 69 11.83 1.43 -24.05
CA ARG A 69 11.88 0.58 -22.84
C ARG A 69 10.54 -0.09 -22.58
N GLN A 70 10.56 -1.17 -21.81
CA GLN A 70 9.37 -1.88 -21.38
C GLN A 70 9.65 -2.60 -20.06
N ILE A 71 8.59 -2.79 -19.27
CA ILE A 71 8.58 -3.60 -18.05
C ILE A 71 7.64 -4.79 -18.22
N ARG A 72 8.00 -5.91 -17.60
CA ARG A 72 7.23 -7.16 -17.52
C ARG A 72 6.60 -7.30 -16.16
N ASP A 73 7.36 -7.04 -15.11
CA ASP A 73 6.89 -7.04 -13.73
C ASP A 73 7.09 -5.67 -13.09
N LEU A 74 5.99 -5.01 -12.75
CA LEU A 74 5.98 -3.70 -12.12
C LEU A 74 6.78 -3.64 -10.81
N PHE A 75 6.80 -4.72 -10.03
CA PHE A 75 7.42 -4.74 -8.70
C PHE A 75 8.91 -5.06 -8.75
N GLU A 76 9.38 -5.67 -9.83
CA GLU A 76 10.80 -5.99 -10.03
C GLU A 76 11.49 -4.96 -10.92
N ASP A 77 10.89 -4.63 -12.07
CA ASP A 77 11.55 -3.83 -13.10
C ASP A 77 11.60 -2.33 -12.76
N LEU A 78 10.96 -1.89 -11.68
CA LEU A 78 11.07 -0.52 -11.17
C LEU A 78 12.13 -0.36 -10.07
N ARG A 79 12.65 -1.46 -9.50
CA ARG A 79 13.47 -1.43 -8.27
C ARG A 79 14.79 -0.70 -8.45
N ASP A 80 15.38 -0.77 -9.63
CA ASP A 80 16.66 -0.10 -9.94
C ASP A 80 16.54 1.42 -10.16
N GLY A 81 15.30 1.92 -10.22
CA GLY A 81 14.94 3.31 -10.46
C GLY A 81 15.11 3.79 -11.90
N HIS A 82 15.78 3.05 -12.78
CA HIS A 82 15.99 3.50 -14.15
C HIS A 82 14.66 3.65 -14.90
N ASN A 83 13.78 2.64 -14.84
CA ASN A 83 12.48 2.70 -15.52
C ASN A 83 11.57 3.80 -14.93
N LEU A 84 11.65 4.03 -13.63
CA LEU A 84 10.90 5.09 -12.97
C LEU A 84 11.38 6.47 -13.43
N ILE A 85 12.69 6.71 -13.48
CA ILE A 85 13.25 7.96 -13.98
C ILE A 85 12.86 8.17 -15.45
N THR A 86 13.06 7.17 -16.31
CA THR A 86 12.66 7.29 -17.74
C THR A 86 11.17 7.60 -17.90
N LEU A 87 10.31 6.99 -17.07
CA LEU A 87 8.88 7.29 -17.09
C LEU A 87 8.63 8.76 -16.77
N LEU A 88 9.26 9.31 -15.73
CA LEU A 88 9.09 10.71 -15.33
C LEU A 88 9.56 11.67 -16.42
N GLU A 89 10.71 11.42 -17.03
CA GLU A 89 11.22 12.26 -18.13
C GLU A 89 10.30 12.24 -19.34
N VAL A 90 9.74 11.08 -19.70
CA VAL A 90 8.79 10.97 -20.81
C VAL A 90 7.47 11.71 -20.50
N LEU A 91 7.08 11.79 -19.23
CA LEU A 91 5.86 12.48 -18.80
C LEU A 91 6.05 14.00 -18.67
N SER A 92 7.20 14.44 -18.14
CA SER A 92 7.49 15.85 -17.90
C SER A 92 8.18 16.55 -19.06
N GLY A 93 8.91 15.83 -19.90
CA GLY A 93 9.82 16.38 -20.91
C GLY A 93 11.14 16.90 -20.34
N GLU A 94 11.44 16.66 -19.05
CA GLU A 94 12.66 17.10 -18.37
C GLU A 94 13.62 15.94 -18.20
N GLU A 95 14.94 16.18 -18.32
CA GLU A 95 15.97 15.18 -18.05
C GLU A 95 16.30 15.10 -16.55
N LEU A 96 16.49 13.89 -16.05
CA LEU A 96 16.81 13.64 -14.64
C LEU A 96 18.18 12.95 -14.51
N PRO A 97 18.93 13.25 -13.44
CA PRO A 97 20.23 12.60 -13.19
C PRO A 97 20.05 11.10 -12.91
N ARG A 98 21.07 10.32 -13.25
CA ARG A 98 21.07 8.85 -13.09
C ARG A 98 22.44 8.35 -12.67
N GLU A 99 22.47 7.66 -11.55
CA GLU A 99 23.63 6.90 -11.11
C GLU A 99 23.76 5.61 -11.92
N LYS A 100 25.00 5.30 -12.31
CA LYS A 100 25.34 4.10 -13.07
C LYS A 100 25.90 3.06 -12.11
N GLY A 101 25.24 1.91 -12.01
CA GLY A 101 25.74 0.78 -11.23
C GLY A 101 24.63 -0.14 -10.76
N HIS A 102 25.03 -1.32 -10.26
CA HIS A 102 24.08 -2.38 -9.89
C HIS A 102 23.99 -2.62 -8.38
N MET A 103 24.83 -1.96 -7.57
CA MET A 103 24.73 -2.05 -6.11
C MET A 103 23.45 -1.36 -5.60
N ARG A 104 22.91 -1.86 -4.48
CA ARG A 104 21.72 -1.31 -3.83
C ARG A 104 21.80 0.19 -3.56
N PHE A 105 23.01 0.70 -3.25
CA PHE A 105 23.25 2.13 -3.09
C PHE A 105 22.85 2.95 -4.34
N HIS A 106 23.22 2.50 -5.55
CA HIS A 106 22.86 3.21 -6.78
C HIS A 106 21.35 3.13 -7.03
N MET A 107 20.73 1.98 -6.74
CA MET A 107 19.28 1.80 -6.86
C MET A 107 18.53 2.79 -5.95
N LEU A 108 18.94 2.88 -4.69
CA LEU A 108 18.37 3.83 -3.73
C LEU A 108 18.51 5.27 -4.21
N HIS A 109 19.69 5.65 -4.72
CA HIS A 109 19.93 6.99 -5.22
C HIS A 109 19.04 7.32 -6.45
N ASN A 110 18.92 6.38 -7.39
CA ASN A 110 18.05 6.54 -8.55
C ASN A 110 16.57 6.68 -8.14
N ILE A 111 16.11 5.88 -7.18
CA ILE A 111 14.75 6.02 -6.66
C ILE A 111 14.58 7.35 -5.94
N ASP A 112 15.53 7.75 -5.08
CA ASP A 112 15.44 9.02 -4.36
C ASP A 112 15.42 10.22 -5.30
N THR A 113 16.18 10.18 -6.40
CA THR A 113 16.12 11.17 -7.48
C THR A 113 14.71 11.29 -8.05
N ALA A 114 14.07 10.17 -8.37
CA ALA A 114 12.70 10.16 -8.87
C ALA A 114 11.68 10.69 -7.85
N LEU A 115 11.80 10.28 -6.58
CA LEU A 115 10.91 10.75 -5.51
C LEU A 115 11.11 12.24 -5.22
N HIS A 116 12.35 12.71 -5.24
CA HIS A 116 12.70 14.13 -5.08
C HIS A 116 12.10 14.97 -6.21
N PHE A 117 12.23 14.52 -7.46
CA PHE A 117 11.60 15.19 -8.60
C PHE A 117 10.08 15.36 -8.41
N LEU A 118 9.38 14.31 -7.98
CA LEU A 118 7.94 14.38 -7.69
C LEU A 118 7.62 15.41 -6.59
N ARG A 119 8.43 15.48 -5.53
CA ARG A 119 8.28 16.49 -4.47
C ARG A 119 8.51 17.91 -5.01
N CYS A 120 9.49 18.11 -5.88
CA CYS A 120 9.72 19.40 -6.54
C CYS A 120 8.54 19.84 -7.41
N LYS A 121 7.82 18.89 -8.02
CA LYS A 121 6.53 19.14 -8.71
C LYS A 121 5.34 19.31 -7.77
N LYS A 122 5.57 19.47 -6.46
CA LYS A 122 4.56 19.63 -5.39
C LYS A 122 3.62 18.42 -5.24
N ILE A 123 4.05 17.24 -5.68
CA ILE A 123 3.29 16.00 -5.53
C ILE A 123 3.54 15.44 -4.12
N LYS A 124 2.47 15.22 -3.36
CA LYS A 124 2.56 14.68 -2.00
C LYS A 124 2.76 13.17 -2.02
N LEU A 125 3.92 12.72 -1.55
CA LEU A 125 4.24 11.31 -1.33
C LEU A 125 4.03 10.97 0.14
N VAL A 126 2.91 10.34 0.48
CA VAL A 126 2.60 9.96 1.86
C VAL A 126 3.15 8.58 2.14
N ASN A 127 4.12 8.50 3.05
CA ASN A 127 4.69 7.24 3.55
C ASN A 127 5.29 6.34 2.45
N ILE A 128 5.97 6.95 1.47
CA ILE A 128 6.74 6.23 0.44
C ILE A 128 8.21 6.67 0.56
N ARG A 129 9.09 5.71 0.83
CA ARG A 129 10.53 5.89 0.87
C ARG A 129 11.20 5.17 -0.30
N SER A 130 12.49 5.43 -0.50
CA SER A 130 13.25 4.80 -1.59
C SER A 130 13.45 3.31 -1.34
N GLU A 131 13.69 2.91 -0.09
CA GLU A 131 13.85 1.51 0.31
C GLU A 131 12.62 0.67 -0.04
N ASP A 132 11.42 1.23 0.16
CA ASP A 132 10.17 0.53 -0.13
C ASP A 132 10.06 0.10 -1.60
N ILE A 133 10.57 0.93 -2.52
CA ILE A 133 10.54 0.65 -3.95
C ILE A 133 11.71 -0.24 -4.35
N VAL A 134 12.91 -0.01 -3.80
CA VAL A 134 14.08 -0.87 -4.04
C VAL A 134 13.85 -2.29 -3.54
N ASP A 135 13.12 -2.46 -2.45
CA ASP A 135 12.80 -3.77 -1.87
C ASP A 135 11.55 -4.41 -2.54
N GLY A 136 10.90 -3.71 -3.48
CA GLY A 136 9.82 -4.23 -4.30
C GLY A 136 8.47 -4.32 -3.59
N ASN A 137 8.20 -3.46 -2.59
CA ASN A 137 6.94 -3.48 -1.83
C ASN A 137 5.74 -3.24 -2.78
N PRO A 138 4.86 -4.24 -3.01
CA PRO A 138 3.80 -4.12 -4.01
C PRO A 138 2.84 -2.98 -3.73
N LYS A 139 2.41 -2.81 -2.48
CA LYS A 139 1.43 -1.80 -2.07
C LYS A 139 1.96 -0.39 -2.29
N LEU A 140 3.20 -0.14 -1.87
CA LEU A 140 3.82 1.19 -1.99
C LEU A 140 4.23 1.48 -3.44
N THR A 141 4.62 0.48 -4.21
CA THR A 141 4.89 0.61 -5.65
C THR A 141 3.63 0.97 -6.43
N LEU A 142 2.51 0.28 -6.16
CA LEU A 142 1.21 0.62 -6.75
C LEU A 142 0.76 2.03 -6.35
N GLY A 143 0.92 2.40 -5.07
CA GLY A 143 0.62 3.74 -4.57
C GLY A 143 1.43 4.85 -5.25
N LEU A 144 2.71 4.60 -5.51
CA LEU A 144 3.59 5.52 -6.23
C LEU A 144 3.12 5.71 -7.68
N ILE A 145 2.91 4.62 -8.42
CA ILE A 145 2.48 4.69 -9.82
C ILE A 145 1.10 5.35 -9.94
N TRP A 146 0.17 5.03 -9.04
CA TRP A 146 -1.12 5.70 -8.95
C TRP A 146 -0.98 7.22 -8.77
N THR A 147 -0.12 7.65 -7.85
CA THR A 147 0.15 9.07 -7.59
C THR A 147 0.68 9.77 -8.85
N ILE A 148 1.58 9.12 -9.59
CA ILE A 148 2.12 9.64 -10.86
C ILE A 148 1.02 9.74 -11.91
N ILE A 149 0.19 8.71 -12.08
CA ILE A 149 -0.94 8.70 -13.03
C ILE A 149 -1.89 9.86 -12.73
N LEU A 150 -2.32 10.01 -11.47
CA LEU A 150 -3.24 11.07 -11.07
C LEU A 150 -2.71 12.46 -11.44
N HIS A 151 -1.42 12.72 -11.16
CA HIS A 151 -0.84 14.02 -11.47
C HIS A 151 -0.73 14.28 -12.98
N PHE A 152 -0.13 13.37 -13.73
CA PHE A 152 0.22 13.61 -15.14
C PHE A 152 -0.93 13.34 -16.13
N GLN A 153 -1.96 12.60 -15.75
CA GLN A 153 -3.09 12.30 -16.62
C GLN A 153 -4.39 13.00 -16.21
N CYS A 154 -4.60 13.27 -14.91
CA CYS A 154 -5.81 13.93 -14.42
C CYS A 154 -5.58 15.37 -13.96
N GLY A 155 -4.34 15.73 -13.58
CA GLY A 155 -3.99 17.08 -13.12
C GLY A 155 -3.94 18.16 -14.19
N GLY A 156 -4.13 17.82 -15.48
CA GLY A 156 -4.16 18.79 -16.59
C GLY A 156 -5.39 19.72 -16.64
N PHE A 157 -6.24 19.72 -15.62
CA PHE A 157 -7.45 20.56 -15.55
C PHE A 157 -7.28 21.83 -14.68
N GLU A 158 -6.13 22.05 -14.03
CA GLU A 158 -5.79 23.27 -13.28
C GLU A 158 -4.36 23.68 -13.71
N THR A 159 -4.01 24.85 -14.25
CA THR A 159 -4.61 26.19 -14.33
C THR A 159 -4.02 26.90 -15.57
N GLU A 160 -4.85 27.30 -16.53
CA GLU A 160 -4.53 28.44 -17.39
C GLU A 160 -4.91 29.71 -16.58
N PRO A 161 -3.97 30.58 -16.18
CA PRO A 161 -4.36 31.92 -15.77
C PRO A 161 -4.79 32.66 -17.04
N THR A 162 -6.08 32.99 -17.10
CA THR A 162 -6.62 33.97 -18.05
C THR A 162 -5.72 35.20 -18.09
N ARG A 163 -5.39 35.61 -19.34
CA ARG A 163 -4.61 36.78 -19.77
C ARG A 163 -4.53 37.96 -18.82
#